data_AF-A0A5N0UYI9-F1
#
_entry.id   AF-A0A5N0UYI9-F1
#
_cell.length_a   1.000
_cell.length_b   1.000
_cell.length_c   1.000
_cell.angle_alpha   90.00
_cell.angle_beta   90.00
_cell.angle_gamma   90.00
#
_symmetry.space_group_name_H-M   'P 1'
#
loop_
_entity.id
_entity.type
_entity.pdbx_description
1 polymer ?
#
loop_
_entity_poly.entity_id
_entity_poly.type
_entity_poly.pdbx_seq_one_letter_code
_entity_poly.pdbx_strand_id
1 'polypeptide(L)'
;MSASFDLITEPWVPVTRLDGSGAMVGLAELFTSAHTIRGIVGETPPMTAALHRLALALLHRVYGPARRQDWAKLWSAEAFDTQALERYLATSQTSFDLFDPERPFLQCPTLPSAKKSTVAKLIPDRAVGNNVTLFDHTIAGDYTELDPGAAARWLVTAHAYDPGGMKTPATTVKSSKRAPCNNFAVVLVEGGDLKQTLLLNAVRYDIGDPDDAPGWEHKSPGAEPDKRRPGGRTDLLTWPSRRIRLFPAHSNGKTVVSEAIMSPGTELDGKLPDIEAMAAYRVPRTISGKPKPGAPLLPVQLEPVRGVWRHSVELLLVDSWAEERARQRPGALKQLADLAEHGHIPADTVYTLRVFGQRLDTKASVVEGYFEETVPAPVALIRAKDDAVTGLVGTAIELADDAGYALRAMQRNYRKDMRAEPASVLDLGYWPILPRPFATFLRALNNARATGQSERSAMTEWQRTVLTTVRAAADDWAAGVTTDGRSLSMLGKHQQALHKRLRQLATRFDAQIAKYLTKDTDE
;
A
#
# COMPACT_ATOMS: atom_id res chain seq x y z
N MET A 1 -10.52 -4.30 -40.03
CA MET A 1 -9.34 -4.70 -39.24
C MET A 1 -9.79 -4.88 -37.81
N SER A 2 -9.48 -6.00 -37.17
CA SER A 2 -9.60 -6.11 -35.70
C SER A 2 -8.62 -5.10 -35.09
N ALA A 3 -9.07 -4.35 -34.08
CA ALA A 3 -8.13 -3.54 -33.30
C ALA A 3 -7.14 -4.49 -32.60
N SER A 4 -5.89 -4.05 -32.45
CA SER A 4 -4.83 -4.78 -31.74
C SER A 4 -4.02 -3.77 -30.93
N PHE A 5 -3.60 -4.16 -29.73
CA PHE A 5 -2.76 -3.35 -28.86
C PHE A 5 -1.94 -4.28 -27.95
N ASP A 6 -0.73 -4.62 -28.38
CA ASP A 6 0.17 -5.52 -27.66
C ASP A 6 0.89 -4.81 -26.50
N LEU A 7 0.55 -5.19 -25.27
CA LEU A 7 1.08 -4.59 -24.04
C LEU A 7 2.58 -4.84 -23.82
N ILE A 8 3.19 -5.77 -24.56
CA ILE A 8 4.64 -5.98 -24.54
C ILE A 8 5.37 -4.81 -25.18
N THR A 9 4.87 -4.31 -26.31
CA THR A 9 5.57 -3.37 -27.18
C THR A 9 4.96 -1.97 -27.16
N GLU A 10 3.64 -1.87 -27.10
CA GLU A 10 2.94 -0.59 -27.10
C GLU A 10 3.16 0.18 -25.79
N PRO A 11 3.29 1.52 -25.82
CA PRO A 11 3.53 2.32 -24.63
C PRO A 11 2.26 2.51 -23.80
N TRP A 12 2.23 1.94 -22.58
CA TRP A 12 1.05 2.05 -21.71
C TRP A 12 1.35 2.12 -20.21
N VAL A 13 2.54 1.74 -19.76
CA VAL A 13 2.95 1.82 -18.36
C VAL A 13 3.59 3.19 -18.08
N PRO A 14 3.00 4.04 -17.23
CA PRO A 14 3.55 5.34 -16.90
C PRO A 14 4.73 5.19 -15.95
N VAL A 15 5.86 5.78 -16.34
CA VAL A 15 7.09 5.73 -15.58
C VAL A 15 7.70 7.12 -15.45
N THR A 16 8.45 7.31 -14.37
CA THR A 16 9.35 8.45 -14.22
C THR A 16 10.77 7.95 -14.46
N ARG A 17 11.53 8.60 -15.34
CA ARG A 17 12.95 8.31 -15.58
C ARG A 17 13.81 8.92 -14.47
N LEU A 18 15.08 8.52 -14.38
CA LEU A 18 16.00 9.05 -13.35
C LEU A 18 16.27 10.57 -13.50
N ASP A 19 16.08 11.14 -14.69
CA ASP A 19 16.18 12.57 -14.94
C ASP A 19 14.90 13.36 -14.56
N GLY A 20 13.86 12.67 -14.06
CA GLY A 20 12.58 13.24 -13.67
C GLY A 20 11.56 13.35 -14.81
N SER A 21 11.93 13.01 -16.06
CA SER A 21 10.99 13.02 -17.18
C SER A 21 9.94 11.90 -17.05
N GLY A 22 8.70 12.20 -17.47
CA GLY A 22 7.63 11.21 -17.56
C GLY A 22 7.62 10.54 -18.94
N ALA A 23 7.39 9.24 -18.98
CA ALA A 23 7.25 8.47 -20.21
C ALA A 23 6.16 7.39 -20.07
N MET A 24 5.63 6.93 -21.20
CA MET A 24 4.84 5.70 -21.29
C MET A 24 5.70 4.64 -21.99
N VAL A 25 5.80 3.45 -21.41
CA VAL A 25 6.61 2.34 -21.93
C VAL A 25 5.79 1.05 -22.04
N GLY A 26 6.19 0.15 -22.94
CA GLY A 26 5.67 -1.23 -22.98
C GLY A 26 6.32 -2.11 -21.91
N LEU A 27 5.79 -3.32 -21.69
CA LEU A 27 6.35 -4.25 -20.69
C LEU A 27 7.77 -4.70 -21.04
N ALA A 28 8.13 -4.82 -22.33
CA ALA A 28 9.50 -5.16 -22.71
C ALA A 28 10.48 -4.07 -22.27
N GLU A 29 10.23 -2.81 -22.66
CA GLU A 29 11.06 -1.67 -22.28
C GLU A 29 11.11 -1.47 -20.76
N LEU A 30 10.00 -1.72 -20.06
CA LEU A 30 9.93 -1.63 -18.60
C LEU A 30 11.03 -2.46 -17.92
N PHE A 31 11.32 -3.67 -18.44
CA PHE A 31 12.39 -4.53 -17.91
C PHE A 31 13.75 -4.19 -18.49
N THR A 32 13.88 -4.03 -19.81
CA THR A 32 15.20 -3.80 -20.42
C THR A 32 15.82 -2.48 -19.96
N SER A 33 14.98 -1.48 -19.69
CA SER A 33 15.39 -0.14 -19.25
C SER A 33 15.16 0.13 -17.76
N ALA A 34 14.82 -0.90 -16.97
CA ALA A 34 14.47 -0.77 -15.54
C ALA A 34 15.53 -0.04 -14.69
N HIS A 35 16.80 -0.14 -15.06
CA HIS A 35 17.94 0.52 -14.39
C HIS A 35 18.01 2.04 -14.66
N THR A 36 17.29 2.54 -15.67
CA THR A 36 17.20 3.98 -16.02
C THR A 36 15.87 4.62 -15.61
N ILE A 37 14.97 3.81 -15.07
CA ILE A 37 13.63 4.22 -14.64
C ILE A 37 13.67 4.41 -13.12
N ARG A 38 13.17 5.55 -12.62
CA ARG A 38 13.04 5.80 -11.18
C ARG A 38 11.96 4.92 -10.57
N GLY A 39 10.80 4.80 -11.22
CA GLY A 39 9.69 3.97 -10.77
C GLY A 39 8.45 4.08 -11.66
N ILE A 40 7.48 3.19 -11.43
CA ILE A 40 6.15 3.26 -12.05
C ILE A 40 5.31 4.28 -11.26
N VAL A 41 4.60 5.16 -11.97
CA VAL A 41 3.75 6.21 -11.37
C VAL A 41 2.42 6.25 -12.11
N GLY A 42 1.43 5.52 -11.61
CA GLY A 42 0.06 5.51 -12.15
C GLY A 42 -0.71 6.79 -11.84
N GLU A 43 -1.89 6.94 -12.46
CA GLU A 43 -2.76 8.09 -12.23
C GLU A 43 -3.30 8.14 -10.79
N THR A 44 -3.34 7.00 -10.09
CA THR A 44 -3.74 6.90 -8.68
C THR A 44 -2.79 5.98 -7.90
N PRO A 45 -2.66 6.14 -6.57
CA PRO A 45 -1.88 5.21 -5.74
C PRO A 45 -2.28 3.73 -5.91
N PRO A 46 -3.57 3.35 -5.94
CA PRO A 46 -3.99 1.98 -6.23
C PRO A 46 -3.51 1.46 -7.60
N MET A 47 -3.53 2.30 -8.63
CA MET A 47 -3.03 1.93 -9.95
C MET A 47 -1.52 1.68 -9.92
N THR A 48 -0.75 2.57 -9.28
CA THR A 48 0.69 2.37 -9.09
C THR A 48 0.98 1.01 -8.45
N ALA A 49 0.27 0.67 -7.37
CA ALA A 49 0.42 -0.63 -6.69
C ALA A 49 0.03 -1.81 -7.60
N ALA A 50 -1.08 -1.71 -8.34
CA ALA A 50 -1.54 -2.76 -9.24
C ALA A 50 -0.56 -3.02 -10.39
N LEU A 51 0.03 -1.98 -10.97
CA LEU A 51 1.04 -2.10 -12.02
C LEU A 51 2.35 -2.71 -11.50
N HIS A 52 2.78 -2.38 -10.28
CA HIS A 52 3.92 -3.06 -9.66
C HIS A 52 3.64 -4.55 -9.41
N ARG A 53 2.42 -4.92 -8.97
CA ARG A 53 2.03 -6.33 -8.81
C ARG A 53 2.06 -7.09 -10.14
N LEU A 54 1.57 -6.47 -11.21
CA LEU A 54 1.65 -7.02 -12.56
C LEU A 54 3.11 -7.23 -13.00
N ALA A 55 3.95 -6.21 -12.84
CA ALA A 55 5.37 -6.29 -13.17
C ALA A 55 6.08 -7.37 -12.33
N LEU A 56 5.76 -7.52 -11.04
CA LEU A 56 6.31 -8.58 -10.20
C LEU A 56 5.87 -9.98 -10.65
N ALA A 57 4.62 -10.15 -11.07
CA ALA A 57 4.15 -11.42 -11.61
C ALA A 57 4.93 -11.81 -12.89
N LEU A 58 5.10 -10.87 -13.83
CA LEU A 58 5.90 -11.11 -15.03
C LEU A 58 7.39 -11.33 -14.69
N LEU A 59 7.94 -10.58 -13.73
CA LEU A 59 9.32 -10.79 -13.26
C LEU A 59 9.51 -12.21 -12.74
N HIS A 60 8.59 -12.70 -11.91
CA HIS A 60 8.68 -14.06 -11.40
C HIS A 60 8.68 -15.08 -12.55
N ARG A 61 7.76 -14.96 -13.52
CA ARG A 61 7.69 -15.93 -14.63
C ARG A 61 8.90 -15.90 -15.56
N VAL A 62 9.48 -14.72 -15.80
CA VAL A 62 10.59 -14.57 -16.76
C VAL A 62 11.96 -14.78 -16.11
N TYR A 63 12.18 -14.19 -14.94
CA TYR A 63 13.50 -14.10 -14.29
C TYR A 63 13.56 -14.77 -12.91
N GLY A 64 12.40 -15.11 -12.34
CA GLY A 64 12.17 -15.30 -10.91
C GLY A 64 13.28 -16.03 -10.17
N PRO A 65 13.98 -15.37 -9.23
CA PRO A 65 15.06 -16.01 -8.52
C PRO A 65 14.49 -16.96 -7.46
N ALA A 66 14.61 -18.27 -7.71
CA ALA A 66 14.26 -19.28 -6.72
C ALA A 66 15.26 -19.30 -5.55
N ARG A 67 16.54 -18.96 -5.82
CA ARG A 67 17.63 -19.00 -4.84
C ARG A 67 18.33 -17.66 -4.71
N ARG A 68 19.02 -17.48 -3.59
CA ARG A 68 19.79 -16.26 -3.30
C ARG A 68 20.86 -15.97 -4.36
N GLN A 69 21.53 -17.01 -4.88
CA GLN A 69 22.54 -16.84 -5.93
C GLN A 69 21.93 -16.33 -7.24
N ASP A 70 20.74 -16.80 -7.60
CA ASP A 70 20.03 -16.35 -8.81
C ASP A 70 19.61 -14.88 -8.65
N TRP A 71 19.12 -14.52 -7.45
CA TRP A 71 18.83 -13.12 -7.10
C TRP A 71 20.09 -12.25 -7.20
N ALA A 72 21.22 -12.69 -6.65
CA ALA A 72 22.47 -11.93 -6.64
C ALA A 72 23.02 -11.69 -8.05
N LYS A 73 22.83 -12.65 -8.97
CA LYS A 73 23.18 -12.47 -10.40
C LYS A 73 22.34 -11.37 -11.03
N LEU A 74 21.01 -11.39 -10.83
CA LEU A 74 20.12 -10.34 -11.32
C LEU A 74 20.43 -8.98 -10.70
N TRP A 75 20.74 -8.95 -9.41
CA TRP A 75 21.11 -7.73 -8.69
C TRP A 75 22.36 -7.09 -9.27
N SER A 76 23.39 -7.89 -9.54
CA SER A 76 24.69 -7.43 -10.03
C SER A 76 24.73 -7.09 -11.52
N ALA A 77 23.82 -7.67 -12.32
CA ALA A 77 23.68 -7.33 -13.74
C ALA A 77 23.26 -5.86 -13.91
N GLU A 78 23.57 -5.24 -15.05
CA GLU A 78 23.11 -3.86 -15.31
C GLU A 78 21.61 -3.82 -15.61
N ALA A 79 21.15 -4.69 -16.52
CA ALA A 79 19.76 -4.80 -16.97
C ALA A 79 19.23 -6.23 -16.82
N PHE A 80 17.92 -6.39 -16.97
CA PHE A 80 17.31 -7.71 -17.12
C PHE A 80 17.63 -8.29 -18.51
N ASP A 81 17.78 -9.61 -18.60
CA ASP A 81 18.12 -10.31 -19.85
C ASP A 81 16.94 -10.33 -20.83
N THR A 82 17.03 -9.55 -21.91
CA THR A 82 16.01 -9.51 -22.97
C THR A 82 15.72 -10.89 -23.57
N GLN A 83 16.73 -11.76 -23.71
CA GLN A 83 16.55 -13.10 -24.28
C GLN A 83 15.73 -14.01 -23.37
N ALA A 84 15.75 -13.80 -22.05
CA ALA A 84 14.88 -14.52 -21.13
C ALA A 84 13.41 -14.15 -21.36
N LEU A 85 13.11 -12.86 -21.55
CA LEU A 85 11.76 -12.38 -21.87
C LEU A 85 11.28 -12.93 -23.22
N GLU A 86 12.11 -12.84 -24.27
CA GLU A 86 11.77 -13.36 -25.60
C GLU A 86 11.46 -14.87 -25.56
N ARG A 87 12.27 -15.66 -24.84
CA ARG A 87 12.02 -17.10 -24.66
C ARG A 87 10.72 -17.37 -23.92
N TYR A 88 10.43 -16.61 -22.88
CA TYR A 88 9.17 -16.73 -22.16
C TYR A 88 7.98 -16.44 -23.09
N LEU A 89 8.02 -15.32 -23.81
CA LEU A 89 6.95 -14.93 -24.73
C LEU A 89 6.76 -15.96 -25.86
N ALA A 90 7.85 -16.51 -26.41
CA ALA A 90 7.78 -17.50 -27.49
C ALA A 90 7.28 -18.89 -27.06
N THR A 91 7.51 -19.28 -25.80
CA THR A 91 7.09 -20.59 -25.26
C THR A 91 5.71 -20.55 -24.62
N SER A 92 5.32 -19.38 -24.09
CA SER A 92 4.00 -19.17 -23.54
C SER A 92 2.96 -19.18 -24.67
N GLN A 93 1.90 -19.98 -24.55
CA GLN A 93 0.77 -19.90 -25.49
C GLN A 93 -0.10 -18.65 -25.23
N THR A 94 0.48 -17.57 -24.69
CA THR A 94 -0.24 -16.44 -24.10
C THR A 94 -0.35 -15.28 -25.06
N SER A 95 -1.36 -14.43 -24.86
CA SER A 95 -1.54 -13.21 -25.62
C SER A 95 -1.54 -12.02 -24.65
N PHE A 96 -0.69 -11.05 -24.97
CA PHE A 96 -0.63 -9.74 -24.31
C PHE A 96 -1.37 -8.67 -25.12
N ASP A 97 -2.02 -9.04 -26.22
CA ASP A 97 -2.89 -8.14 -26.96
C ASP A 97 -4.17 -7.89 -26.16
N LEU A 98 -4.44 -6.61 -25.87
CA LEU A 98 -5.61 -6.15 -25.14
C LEU A 98 -6.92 -6.51 -25.86
N PHE A 99 -6.89 -6.67 -27.18
CA PHE A 99 -8.08 -6.89 -28.01
C PHE A 99 -8.04 -8.23 -28.76
N ASP A 100 -7.18 -9.16 -28.32
CA ASP A 100 -7.13 -10.50 -28.87
C ASP A 100 -8.55 -11.13 -28.89
N PRO A 101 -8.99 -11.70 -30.03
CA PRO A 101 -10.35 -12.21 -30.16
C PRO A 101 -10.64 -13.42 -29.26
N GLU A 102 -9.63 -14.21 -28.90
CA GLU A 102 -9.78 -15.44 -28.13
C GLU A 102 -9.20 -15.33 -26.72
N ARG A 103 -8.05 -14.66 -26.57
CA ARG A 103 -7.32 -14.51 -25.31
C ARG A 103 -7.01 -13.05 -24.99
N PRO A 104 -8.01 -12.16 -24.93
CA PRO A 104 -7.76 -10.74 -24.63
C PRO A 104 -7.14 -10.62 -23.24
N PHE A 105 -6.05 -9.86 -23.14
CA PHE A 105 -5.26 -9.77 -21.90
C PHE A 105 -6.15 -9.45 -20.69
N LEU A 106 -6.09 -10.32 -19.66
CA LEU A 106 -6.85 -10.25 -18.40
C LEU A 106 -8.36 -10.00 -18.56
N GLN A 107 -8.96 -10.40 -19.68
CA GLN A 107 -10.38 -10.17 -19.96
C GLN A 107 -11.15 -11.48 -20.15
N CYS A 108 -12.47 -11.37 -20.11
CA CYS A 108 -13.40 -12.47 -20.34
C CYS A 108 -14.10 -12.28 -21.71
N PRO A 109 -13.62 -12.97 -22.78
CA PRO A 109 -14.18 -12.81 -24.13
C PRO A 109 -15.63 -13.31 -24.23
N THR A 110 -16.05 -14.21 -23.34
CA THR A 110 -17.40 -14.79 -23.33
C THR A 110 -18.48 -13.87 -22.74
N LEU A 111 -18.13 -12.68 -22.23
CA LEU A 111 -19.13 -11.75 -21.70
C LEU A 111 -20.08 -11.25 -22.81
N PRO A 112 -21.40 -11.23 -22.55
CA PRO A 112 -22.40 -10.93 -23.58
C PRO A 112 -22.44 -9.44 -23.93
N SER A 113 -22.22 -9.09 -25.21
CA SER A 113 -22.22 -7.71 -25.70
C SER A 113 -23.50 -6.92 -25.37
N ALA A 114 -24.64 -7.57 -25.18
CA ALA A 114 -25.88 -6.91 -24.77
C ALA A 114 -25.82 -6.24 -23.37
N LYS A 115 -24.76 -6.49 -22.59
CA LYS A 115 -24.53 -5.92 -21.26
C LYS A 115 -23.53 -4.77 -21.24
N LYS A 116 -23.08 -4.31 -22.41
CA LYS A 116 -22.17 -3.15 -22.56
C LYS A 116 -22.67 -1.95 -21.77
N SER A 117 -21.72 -1.20 -21.23
CA SER A 117 -21.95 0.08 -20.57
C SER A 117 -20.73 0.96 -20.72
N THR A 118 -20.80 2.22 -20.28
CA THR A 118 -19.65 3.14 -20.31
C THR A 118 -18.41 2.53 -19.67
N VAL A 119 -17.25 2.75 -20.30
CA VAL A 119 -15.92 2.37 -19.77
C VAL A 119 -15.60 3.06 -18.45
N ALA A 120 -16.26 4.19 -18.16
CA ALA A 120 -16.10 4.94 -16.93
C ALA A 120 -16.41 4.13 -15.66
N LYS A 121 -17.11 2.98 -15.76
CA LYS A 121 -17.29 2.04 -14.65
C LYS A 121 -15.97 1.43 -14.13
N LEU A 122 -14.89 1.47 -14.91
CA LEU A 122 -13.57 1.02 -14.48
C LEU A 122 -12.81 2.08 -13.66
N ILE A 123 -13.29 3.33 -13.66
CA ILE A 123 -12.63 4.50 -13.09
C ILE A 123 -13.36 4.86 -11.79
N PRO A 124 -12.81 4.56 -10.59
CA PRO A 124 -13.61 4.61 -9.37
C PRO A 124 -14.00 6.02 -8.91
N ASP A 125 -13.27 7.05 -9.33
CA ASP A 125 -13.51 8.48 -9.04
C ASP A 125 -14.57 9.12 -9.96
N ARG A 126 -14.92 8.49 -11.08
CA ARG A 126 -15.98 9.00 -11.96
C ARG A 126 -17.37 8.74 -11.40
N ALA A 127 -18.25 9.71 -11.62
CA ALA A 127 -19.64 9.70 -11.18
C ALA A 127 -20.53 8.78 -12.04
N VAL A 128 -20.29 7.47 -11.99
CA VAL A 128 -21.07 6.47 -12.72
C VAL A 128 -21.92 5.64 -11.77
N GLY A 129 -23.20 5.46 -12.10
CA GLY A 129 -24.13 4.69 -11.28
C GLY A 129 -24.40 5.36 -9.93
N ASN A 130 -24.05 4.70 -8.83
CA ASN A 130 -24.24 5.21 -7.47
C ASN A 130 -22.97 5.82 -6.86
N ASN A 131 -21.89 5.95 -7.64
CA ASN A 131 -20.65 6.56 -7.15
C ASN A 131 -20.88 8.04 -6.85
N VAL A 132 -20.39 8.49 -5.69
CA VAL A 132 -20.36 9.91 -5.36
C VAL A 132 -19.22 10.56 -6.15
N THR A 133 -19.45 11.74 -6.73
CA THR A 133 -18.41 12.56 -7.37
C THR A 133 -17.27 12.84 -6.38
N LEU A 134 -16.07 12.34 -6.66
CA LEU A 134 -14.85 12.63 -5.88
C LEU A 134 -13.98 13.59 -6.66
N PHE A 135 -14.06 14.88 -6.34
CA PHE A 135 -13.24 15.93 -6.98
C PHE A 135 -13.35 15.95 -8.52
N ASP A 136 -14.50 15.55 -9.03
CA ASP A 136 -14.80 15.44 -10.44
C ASP A 136 -16.06 16.26 -10.76
N HIS A 137 -16.01 17.02 -11.87
CA HIS A 137 -17.15 17.76 -12.40
C HIS A 137 -17.94 16.96 -13.43
N THR A 138 -17.53 15.73 -13.75
CA THR A 138 -18.31 14.89 -14.65
C THR A 138 -19.63 14.46 -14.03
N ILE A 139 -20.66 14.40 -14.87
CA ILE A 139 -21.96 13.81 -14.54
C ILE A 139 -22.08 12.43 -15.19
N ALA A 140 -22.99 11.59 -14.70
CA ALA A 140 -23.19 10.24 -15.22
C ALA A 140 -23.51 10.16 -16.73
N GLY A 141 -23.95 11.27 -17.34
CA GLY A 141 -24.21 11.40 -18.77
C GLY A 141 -23.00 11.78 -19.62
N ASP A 142 -21.86 12.11 -19.02
CA ASP A 142 -20.68 12.55 -19.77
C ASP A 142 -20.03 11.39 -20.52
N TYR A 143 -19.76 11.66 -21.80
CA TYR A 143 -19.12 10.70 -22.67
C TYR A 143 -17.66 10.47 -22.24
N THR A 144 -17.29 9.20 -22.10
CA THR A 144 -15.95 8.79 -21.67
C THR A 144 -15.32 7.92 -22.73
N GLU A 145 -14.16 8.35 -23.23
CA GLU A 145 -13.28 7.57 -24.08
C GLU A 145 -11.92 7.42 -23.40
N LEU A 146 -11.35 6.23 -23.47
CA LEU A 146 -9.98 5.93 -23.09
C LEU A 146 -9.18 5.50 -24.32
N ASP A 147 -7.90 5.86 -24.37
CA ASP A 147 -6.97 5.15 -25.25
C ASP A 147 -6.77 3.70 -24.74
N PRO A 148 -6.34 2.76 -25.60
CA PRO A 148 -6.12 1.38 -25.20
C PRO A 148 -5.18 1.21 -24.01
N GLY A 149 -4.12 2.01 -23.92
CA GLY A 149 -3.17 1.98 -22.81
C GLY A 149 -3.84 2.38 -21.49
N ALA A 150 -4.62 3.46 -21.47
CA ALA A 150 -5.41 3.85 -20.31
C ALA A 150 -6.44 2.79 -19.92
N ALA A 151 -7.11 2.18 -20.90
CA ALA A 151 -8.05 1.09 -20.63
C ALA A 151 -7.36 -0.13 -20.01
N ALA A 152 -6.14 -0.48 -20.44
CA ALA A 152 -5.33 -1.54 -19.85
C ALA A 152 -4.93 -1.23 -18.39
N ARG A 153 -4.55 0.02 -18.08
CA ARG A 153 -4.24 0.43 -16.70
C ARG A 153 -5.43 0.31 -15.77
N TRP A 154 -6.60 0.76 -16.21
CA TRP A 154 -7.83 0.65 -15.42
C TRP A 154 -8.32 -0.80 -15.30
N LEU A 155 -8.13 -1.62 -16.33
CA LEU A 155 -8.38 -3.07 -16.26
C LEU A 155 -7.58 -3.73 -15.14
N VAL A 156 -6.25 -3.53 -15.13
CA VAL A 156 -5.35 -4.09 -14.10
C VAL A 156 -5.71 -3.57 -12.71
N THR A 157 -6.02 -2.27 -12.61
CA THR A 157 -6.41 -1.63 -11.35
C THR A 157 -7.73 -2.17 -10.80
N ALA A 158 -8.74 -2.37 -11.65
CA ALA A 158 -10.04 -2.90 -11.25
C ALA A 158 -9.93 -4.32 -10.68
N HIS A 159 -9.07 -5.16 -11.27
CA HIS A 159 -8.78 -6.50 -10.74
C HIS A 159 -8.18 -6.47 -9.33
N ALA A 160 -7.36 -5.48 -9.00
CA ALA A 160 -6.72 -5.35 -7.70
C ALA A 160 -7.56 -4.60 -6.66
N TYR A 161 -8.32 -3.56 -7.07
CA TYR A 161 -8.91 -2.56 -6.17
C TYR A 161 -10.40 -2.27 -6.37
N ASP A 162 -11.13 -2.91 -7.29
CA ASP A 162 -12.57 -2.61 -7.42
C ASP A 162 -13.35 -2.91 -6.10
N PRO A 163 -14.18 -1.97 -5.60
CA PRO A 163 -15.02 -2.17 -4.42
C PRO A 163 -16.01 -3.32 -4.59
N GLY A 164 -16.45 -3.89 -3.47
CA GLY A 164 -17.51 -4.89 -3.48
C GLY A 164 -18.87 -4.28 -3.82
N GLY A 165 -19.90 -5.11 -3.84
CA GLY A 165 -21.28 -4.67 -4.04
C GLY A 165 -21.90 -5.16 -5.34
N MET A 166 -22.98 -4.51 -5.77
CA MET A 166 -23.73 -4.90 -6.96
C MET A 166 -23.00 -4.48 -8.23
N LYS A 167 -22.78 -5.46 -9.12
CA LYS A 167 -22.17 -5.29 -10.45
C LYS A 167 -23.14 -5.77 -11.53
N THR A 168 -22.84 -5.47 -12.79
CA THR A 168 -23.62 -5.99 -13.92
C THR A 168 -23.46 -7.52 -13.94
N PRO A 169 -24.53 -8.32 -13.82
CA PRO A 169 -24.40 -9.77 -13.89
C PRO A 169 -24.10 -10.19 -15.33
N ALA A 170 -23.17 -11.13 -15.51
CA ALA A 170 -23.03 -11.83 -16.78
C ALA A 170 -24.28 -12.67 -17.07
N THR A 171 -24.78 -13.36 -16.03
CA THR A 171 -26.02 -14.14 -16.02
C THR A 171 -26.94 -13.69 -14.88
N THR A 172 -26.84 -14.30 -13.69
CA THR A 172 -27.72 -14.07 -12.54
C THR A 172 -27.00 -13.48 -11.33
N VAL A 173 -25.72 -13.80 -11.12
CA VAL A 173 -24.94 -13.35 -9.96
C VAL A 173 -24.57 -11.88 -10.10
N LYS A 174 -25.07 -11.05 -9.17
CA LYS A 174 -24.88 -9.59 -9.16
C LYS A 174 -23.92 -9.12 -8.07
N SER A 175 -23.79 -9.87 -6.98
CA SER A 175 -22.99 -9.44 -5.83
C SER A 175 -21.54 -9.85 -6.01
N SER A 176 -20.62 -8.90 -5.89
CA SER A 176 -19.18 -9.13 -5.95
C SER A 176 -18.55 -8.83 -4.59
N LYS A 177 -17.57 -9.64 -4.19
CA LYS A 177 -16.66 -9.27 -3.10
C LYS A 177 -15.69 -8.19 -3.58
N ARG A 178 -15.18 -7.41 -2.64
CA ARG A 178 -14.11 -6.44 -2.89
C ARG A 178 -12.87 -7.15 -3.43
N ALA A 179 -12.18 -6.52 -4.37
CA ALA A 179 -10.92 -7.02 -4.89
C ALA A 179 -9.85 -7.14 -3.78
N PRO A 180 -8.85 -8.03 -3.91
CA PRO A 180 -7.95 -8.39 -2.81
C PRO A 180 -7.26 -7.22 -2.13
N CYS A 181 -6.73 -6.25 -2.89
CA CYS A 181 -5.95 -5.14 -2.35
C CYS A 181 -6.78 -4.10 -1.58
N ASN A 182 -8.12 -4.22 -1.54
CA ASN A 182 -8.95 -3.46 -0.60
C ASN A 182 -8.87 -3.98 0.83
N ASN A 183 -8.31 -5.18 1.05
CA ASN A 183 -8.24 -5.78 2.37
C ASN A 183 -7.00 -5.37 3.15
N PHE A 184 -5.95 -4.87 2.50
CA PHE A 184 -4.66 -4.61 3.10
C PHE A 184 -3.96 -3.44 2.40
N ALA A 185 -3.02 -2.80 3.07
CA ALA A 185 -2.11 -1.88 2.43
C ALA A 185 -1.00 -2.66 1.70
N VAL A 186 -0.78 -2.35 0.42
CA VAL A 186 0.31 -2.93 -0.38
C VAL A 186 1.61 -2.22 -0.01
N VAL A 187 2.61 -2.97 0.42
CA VAL A 187 3.92 -2.47 0.84
C VAL A 187 4.96 -2.84 -0.21
N LEU A 188 5.71 -1.85 -0.67
CA LEU A 188 6.85 -1.99 -1.56
C LEU A 188 8.11 -1.41 -0.92
N VAL A 189 9.22 -2.13 -1.04
CA VAL A 189 10.56 -1.56 -0.77
C VAL A 189 11.06 -0.87 -2.02
N GLU A 190 11.20 0.45 -1.97
CA GLU A 190 11.70 1.25 -3.09
C GLU A 190 13.22 1.37 -3.06
N GLY A 191 13.87 1.07 -4.18
CA GLY A 191 15.32 1.15 -4.39
C GLY A 191 15.77 2.48 -5.02
N GLY A 192 16.99 2.51 -5.57
CA GLY A 192 17.55 3.63 -6.33
C GLY A 192 16.98 3.77 -7.75
N ASP A 193 16.45 2.69 -8.29
CA ASP A 193 15.82 2.60 -9.61
C ASP A 193 14.71 1.52 -9.58
N LEU A 194 14.00 1.34 -10.70
CA LEU A 194 12.93 0.36 -10.82
C LEU A 194 13.46 -1.07 -10.79
N LYS A 195 14.65 -1.36 -11.33
CA LYS A 195 15.26 -2.69 -11.26
C LYS A 195 15.49 -3.12 -9.81
N GLN A 196 16.07 -2.25 -9.01
CA GLN A 196 16.27 -2.48 -7.58
C GLN A 196 14.93 -2.64 -6.87
N THR A 197 13.96 -1.76 -7.16
CA THR A 197 12.61 -1.83 -6.57
C THR A 197 11.95 -3.18 -6.88
N LEU A 198 11.99 -3.64 -8.12
CA LEU A 198 11.42 -4.94 -8.50
C LEU A 198 12.15 -6.10 -7.82
N LEU A 199 13.49 -6.11 -7.79
CA LEU A 199 14.27 -7.20 -7.17
C LEU A 199 14.13 -7.24 -5.64
N LEU A 200 14.02 -6.09 -4.97
CA LEU A 200 13.79 -6.04 -3.52
C LEU A 200 12.43 -6.66 -3.15
N ASN A 201 11.42 -6.52 -4.01
CA ASN A 201 10.07 -7.04 -3.80
C ASN A 201 9.81 -8.40 -4.47
N ALA A 202 10.74 -8.91 -5.29
CA ALA A 202 10.71 -10.26 -5.85
C ALA A 202 11.08 -11.27 -4.74
N VAL A 203 10.15 -11.53 -3.83
CA VAL A 203 10.34 -12.46 -2.71
C VAL A 203 10.64 -13.84 -3.28
N ARG A 204 11.83 -14.39 -2.99
CA ARG A 204 12.28 -15.69 -3.48
C ARG A 204 11.30 -16.81 -3.08
N TYR A 205 10.93 -17.63 -4.05
CA TYR A 205 10.21 -18.88 -3.86
C TYR A 205 10.43 -19.78 -5.09
N ASP A 206 10.16 -21.07 -4.94
CA ASP A 206 10.21 -22.01 -6.06
C ASP A 206 8.95 -21.87 -6.91
N ILE A 207 9.13 -21.49 -8.17
CA ILE A 207 8.06 -21.31 -9.17
C ILE A 207 7.62 -22.66 -9.75
N GLY A 208 8.32 -23.75 -9.41
CA GLY A 208 8.05 -25.11 -9.89
C GLY A 208 6.72 -25.72 -9.44
N ASP A 209 5.91 -25.00 -8.65
CA ASP A 209 4.52 -25.41 -8.40
C ASP A 209 3.70 -25.26 -9.70
N PRO A 210 3.23 -26.38 -10.30
CA PRO A 210 2.48 -26.32 -11.55
C PRO A 210 1.15 -25.57 -11.43
N ASP A 211 0.65 -25.34 -10.22
CA ASP A 211 -0.60 -24.62 -9.99
C ASP A 211 -0.40 -23.08 -9.96
N ASP A 212 0.83 -22.56 -9.79
CA ASP A 212 1.11 -21.11 -9.82
C ASP A 212 1.29 -20.59 -11.24
N ALA A 213 0.26 -19.92 -11.74
CA ALA A 213 0.28 -19.23 -13.03
C ALA A 213 -0.40 -17.86 -12.93
N PRO A 214 0.12 -16.81 -13.59
CA PRO A 214 -0.57 -15.53 -13.67
C PRO A 214 -1.81 -15.62 -14.55
N GLY A 215 -2.69 -14.64 -14.43
CA GLY A 215 -3.97 -14.58 -15.14
C GLY A 215 -3.89 -14.73 -16.67
N TRP A 216 -2.79 -14.31 -17.32
CA TRP A 216 -2.60 -14.46 -18.76
C TRP A 216 -2.12 -15.87 -19.18
N GLU A 217 -1.56 -16.66 -18.26
CA GLU A 217 -1.18 -18.05 -18.51
C GLU A 217 -2.38 -19.01 -18.34
N HIS A 218 -3.35 -18.66 -17.49
CA HIS A 218 -4.59 -19.41 -17.38
C HIS A 218 -5.45 -19.33 -18.65
N LYS A 219 -6.21 -20.39 -18.94
CA LYS A 219 -7.28 -20.33 -19.94
C LYS A 219 -8.21 -19.15 -19.62
N SER A 220 -8.60 -18.40 -20.65
CA SER A 220 -9.48 -17.24 -20.49
C SER A 220 -10.72 -17.62 -19.67
N PRO A 221 -11.03 -16.85 -18.61
CA PRO A 221 -12.05 -17.25 -17.66
C PRO A 221 -13.43 -17.21 -18.32
N GLY A 222 -14.32 -18.11 -17.90
CA GLY A 222 -15.73 -18.05 -18.25
C GLY A 222 -16.43 -16.84 -17.64
N ALA A 223 -17.63 -16.54 -18.16
CA ALA A 223 -18.43 -15.40 -17.71
C ALA A 223 -18.97 -15.55 -16.27
N GLU A 224 -19.11 -16.78 -15.78
CA GLU A 224 -19.57 -17.05 -14.42
C GLU A 224 -18.47 -16.76 -13.38
N PRO A 225 -18.83 -16.13 -12.25
CA PRO A 225 -17.94 -16.04 -11.11
C PRO A 225 -17.77 -17.40 -10.43
N ASP A 226 -16.62 -17.57 -9.78
CA ASP A 226 -16.24 -18.76 -9.04
C ASP A 226 -15.58 -18.37 -7.71
N LYS A 227 -15.25 -19.36 -6.89
CA LYS A 227 -14.53 -19.17 -5.63
C LYS A 227 -13.41 -20.19 -5.54
N ARG A 228 -12.18 -19.73 -5.33
CA ARG A 228 -11.02 -20.62 -5.21
C ARG A 228 -9.89 -19.98 -4.40
N ARG A 229 -8.99 -20.84 -3.93
CA ARG A 229 -7.67 -20.44 -3.43
C ARG A 229 -6.77 -20.07 -4.61
N PRO A 230 -5.77 -19.20 -4.39
CA PRO A 230 -4.74 -18.98 -5.38
C PRO A 230 -3.88 -20.23 -5.54
N GLY A 231 -3.52 -20.54 -6.78
CA GLY A 231 -2.56 -21.60 -7.11
C GLY A 231 -1.14 -21.23 -6.70
N GLY A 232 -0.84 -19.92 -6.64
CA GLY A 232 0.39 -19.41 -6.03
C GLY A 232 0.48 -17.90 -6.04
N ARG A 233 1.71 -17.38 -6.04
CA ARG A 233 1.95 -15.94 -5.87
C ARG A 233 1.67 -15.18 -7.16
N THR A 234 2.06 -15.70 -8.32
CA THR A 234 1.79 -15.00 -9.59
C THR A 234 0.30 -14.95 -9.91
N ASP A 235 -0.44 -16.00 -9.55
CA ASP A 235 -1.91 -16.03 -9.61
C ASP A 235 -2.52 -14.94 -8.70
N LEU A 236 -2.09 -14.86 -7.43
CA LEU A 236 -2.59 -13.84 -6.50
C LEU A 236 -2.21 -12.40 -6.89
N LEU A 237 -1.03 -12.19 -7.47
CA LEU A 237 -0.60 -10.89 -7.98
C LEU A 237 -1.49 -10.40 -9.13
N THR A 238 -2.13 -11.33 -9.85
CA THR A 238 -2.94 -11.07 -11.06
C THR A 238 -4.39 -11.53 -10.90
N TRP A 239 -4.87 -11.54 -9.64
CA TRP A 239 -6.13 -12.19 -9.27
C TRP A 239 -7.33 -11.72 -10.12
N PRO A 240 -8.09 -12.63 -10.75
CA PRO A 240 -9.20 -12.29 -11.63
C PRO A 240 -10.48 -11.95 -10.83
N SER A 241 -10.41 -10.95 -9.94
CA SER A 241 -11.52 -10.57 -9.03
C SER A 241 -12.78 -10.10 -9.76
N ARG A 242 -12.67 -9.73 -11.04
CA ARG A 242 -13.76 -9.33 -11.93
C ARG A 242 -13.73 -10.13 -13.22
N ARG A 243 -14.84 -10.11 -13.95
CA ARG A 243 -14.87 -10.42 -15.38
C ARG A 243 -15.04 -9.11 -16.12
N ILE A 244 -14.06 -8.74 -16.93
CA ILE A 244 -14.06 -7.49 -17.67
C ILE A 244 -13.94 -7.79 -19.16
N ARG A 245 -14.65 -7.03 -19.99
CA ARG A 245 -14.48 -7.05 -21.45
C ARG A 245 -14.53 -5.62 -21.98
N LEU A 246 -13.46 -5.21 -22.64
CA LEU A 246 -13.34 -3.93 -23.32
C LEU A 246 -13.82 -4.07 -24.77
N PHE A 247 -14.38 -3.00 -25.32
CA PHE A 247 -14.84 -2.98 -26.70
C PHE A 247 -14.12 -1.86 -27.46
N PRO A 248 -13.17 -2.20 -28.33
CA PRO A 248 -12.48 -1.20 -29.13
C PRO A 248 -13.43 -0.61 -30.17
N ALA A 249 -13.34 0.70 -30.36
CA ALA A 249 -13.99 1.47 -31.40
C ALA A 249 -12.95 2.31 -32.14
N HIS A 250 -13.33 2.85 -33.30
CA HIS A 250 -12.50 3.81 -34.03
C HIS A 250 -13.16 5.18 -33.96
N SER A 251 -12.42 6.16 -33.46
CA SER A 251 -12.86 7.55 -33.32
C SER A 251 -11.71 8.46 -33.74
N ASN A 252 -11.98 9.43 -34.63
CA ASN A 252 -10.98 10.39 -35.12
C ASN A 252 -9.67 9.74 -35.63
N GLY A 253 -9.77 8.61 -36.32
CA GLY A 253 -8.62 7.88 -36.87
C GLY A 253 -7.76 7.13 -35.83
N LYS A 254 -8.21 7.03 -34.57
CA LYS A 254 -7.54 6.32 -33.49
C LYS A 254 -8.43 5.22 -32.91
N THR A 255 -7.82 4.15 -32.41
CA THR A 255 -8.52 3.17 -31.58
C THR A 255 -8.81 3.77 -30.21
N VAL A 256 -10.04 3.65 -29.75
CA VAL A 256 -10.50 4.12 -28.43
C VAL A 256 -11.37 3.05 -27.78
N VAL A 257 -11.56 3.16 -26.47
CA VAL A 257 -12.47 2.32 -25.70
C VAL A 257 -13.45 3.24 -24.97
N SER A 258 -14.72 3.22 -25.38
CA SER A 258 -15.81 3.94 -24.70
C SER A 258 -16.80 3.02 -24.00
N GLU A 259 -16.79 1.73 -24.36
CA GLU A 259 -17.68 0.71 -23.78
C GLU A 259 -16.89 -0.42 -23.13
N ALA A 260 -17.40 -0.88 -21.98
CA ALA A 260 -16.92 -2.05 -21.27
C ALA A 260 -18.07 -2.80 -20.56
N ILE A 261 -17.80 -4.06 -20.23
CA ILE A 261 -18.59 -4.84 -19.26
C ILE A 261 -17.71 -5.10 -18.06
N MET A 262 -18.25 -4.91 -16.85
CA MET A 262 -17.63 -5.35 -15.60
C MET A 262 -18.65 -6.13 -14.76
N SER A 263 -18.31 -7.38 -14.49
CA SER A 263 -19.14 -8.35 -13.77
C SER A 263 -18.37 -8.97 -12.59
N PRO A 264 -19.07 -9.60 -11.62
CA PRO A 264 -18.39 -10.35 -10.56
C PRO A 264 -17.43 -11.38 -11.14
N GLY A 265 -16.25 -11.51 -10.56
CA GLY A 265 -15.25 -12.51 -10.94
C GLY A 265 -14.98 -13.49 -9.82
N THR A 266 -13.72 -13.90 -9.69
CA THR A 266 -13.31 -14.95 -8.75
C THR A 266 -13.22 -14.41 -7.33
N GLU A 267 -14.01 -14.96 -6.41
CA GLU A 267 -13.87 -14.72 -4.97
C GLU A 267 -12.61 -15.41 -4.45
N LEU A 268 -11.74 -14.62 -3.81
CA LEU A 268 -10.54 -15.12 -3.15
C LEU A 268 -10.91 -15.90 -1.88
N ASP A 269 -10.58 -17.19 -1.88
CA ASP A 269 -10.63 -18.03 -0.68
C ASP A 269 -9.24 -18.16 -0.04
N GLY A 270 -9.16 -18.08 1.28
CA GLY A 270 -7.89 -18.16 2.02
C GLY A 270 -7.72 -17.07 3.07
N LYS A 271 -6.81 -17.31 4.02
CA LYS A 271 -6.43 -16.30 5.02
C LYS A 271 -5.28 -15.48 4.45
N LEU A 272 -5.46 -14.16 4.39
CA LEU A 272 -4.47 -13.25 3.82
C LEU A 272 -3.05 -13.41 4.38
N PRO A 273 -2.83 -13.56 5.72
CA PRO A 273 -1.50 -13.81 6.27
C PRO A 273 -0.77 -15.00 5.64
N ASP A 274 -1.52 -16.03 5.20
CA ASP A 274 -0.94 -17.26 4.66
C ASP A 274 -0.54 -17.13 3.18
N ILE A 275 -1.11 -16.16 2.45
CA ILE A 275 -1.02 -16.11 0.97
C ILE A 275 -0.44 -14.81 0.42
N GLU A 276 -0.55 -13.67 1.13
CA GLU A 276 -0.18 -12.36 0.63
C GLU A 276 1.12 -11.86 1.29
N ALA A 277 2.16 -11.72 0.48
CA ALA A 277 3.50 -11.37 0.93
C ALA A 277 3.79 -9.86 0.92
N MET A 278 2.94 -9.03 0.32
CA MET A 278 3.13 -7.58 0.21
C MET A 278 2.41 -6.81 1.31
N ALA A 279 1.94 -7.47 2.36
CA ALA A 279 1.19 -6.84 3.44
C ALA A 279 1.81 -7.14 4.81
N ALA A 280 1.56 -6.23 5.75
CA ALA A 280 1.85 -6.44 7.16
C ALA A 280 0.57 -6.83 7.90
N TYR A 281 0.69 -7.65 8.94
CA TYR A 281 -0.42 -8.15 9.75
C TYR A 281 -0.11 -8.06 11.24
N ARG A 282 -1.16 -7.92 12.06
CA ARG A 282 -1.06 -7.87 13.51
C ARG A 282 -2.28 -8.40 14.22
N VAL A 283 -2.09 -8.86 15.45
CA VAL A 283 -3.20 -9.13 16.36
C VAL A 283 -3.92 -7.81 16.68
N PRO A 284 -5.26 -7.75 16.55
CA PRO A 284 -6.01 -6.57 16.92
C PRO A 284 -5.87 -6.29 18.42
N ARG A 285 -5.88 -5.01 18.79
CA ARG A 285 -5.81 -4.56 20.18
C ARG A 285 -7.20 -4.24 20.73
N THR A 286 -7.37 -4.39 22.04
CA THR A 286 -8.54 -3.91 22.79
C THR A 286 -8.55 -2.39 22.88
N ILE A 287 -9.66 -1.80 23.35
CA ILE A 287 -9.73 -0.36 23.68
C ILE A 287 -8.65 0.02 24.70
N SER A 288 -8.31 -0.90 25.62
CA SER A 288 -7.23 -0.74 26.60
C SER A 288 -5.82 -0.96 26.03
N GLY A 289 -5.68 -1.15 24.71
CA GLY A 289 -4.39 -1.29 24.02
C GLY A 289 -3.74 -2.67 24.11
N LYS A 290 -4.36 -3.63 24.81
CA LYS A 290 -3.82 -4.99 24.95
C LYS A 290 -4.11 -5.84 23.70
N PRO A 291 -3.22 -6.74 23.26
CA PRO A 291 -3.55 -7.72 22.22
C PRO A 291 -4.79 -8.52 22.60
N LYS A 292 -5.68 -8.79 21.64
CA LYS A 292 -6.84 -9.68 21.83
C LYS A 292 -6.39 -11.13 21.63
N PRO A 293 -6.27 -11.94 22.70
CA PRO A 293 -5.79 -13.31 22.56
C PRO A 293 -6.74 -14.14 21.69
N GLY A 294 -6.19 -14.97 20.81
CA GLY A 294 -6.97 -15.84 19.91
C GLY A 294 -7.67 -15.13 18.75
N ALA A 295 -7.56 -13.80 18.62
CA ALA A 295 -8.09 -13.09 17.46
C ALA A 295 -7.24 -13.35 16.20
N PRO A 296 -7.85 -13.43 15.01
CA PRO A 296 -7.10 -13.58 13.78
C PRO A 296 -6.22 -12.36 13.53
N LEU A 297 -5.08 -12.58 12.87
CA LEU A 297 -4.23 -11.50 12.37
C LEU A 297 -5.02 -10.64 11.39
N LEU A 298 -5.02 -9.33 11.63
CA LEU A 298 -5.63 -8.34 10.74
C LEU A 298 -4.55 -7.60 9.96
N PRO A 299 -4.77 -7.33 8.68
CA PRO A 299 -3.85 -6.56 7.87
C PRO A 299 -3.74 -5.11 8.34
N VAL A 300 -2.56 -4.51 8.16
CA VAL A 300 -2.38 -3.06 8.23
C VAL A 300 -3.13 -2.42 7.05
N GLN A 301 -3.85 -1.34 7.34
CA GLN A 301 -4.56 -0.53 6.36
C GLN A 301 -4.19 0.94 6.58
N LEU A 302 -4.29 1.74 5.51
CA LEU A 302 -4.07 3.17 5.61
C LEU A 302 -5.29 3.85 6.25
N GLU A 303 -5.02 4.68 7.25
CA GLU A 303 -6.02 5.47 7.97
C GLU A 303 -5.86 6.94 7.55
N PRO A 304 -6.96 7.64 7.22
CA PRO A 304 -6.89 9.08 7.00
C PRO A 304 -6.25 9.78 8.21
N VAL A 305 -5.45 10.80 7.93
CA VAL A 305 -4.86 11.73 8.92
C VAL A 305 -3.76 11.13 9.81
N ARG A 306 -3.87 9.90 10.32
CA ARG A 306 -2.98 9.38 11.38
C ARG A 306 -1.62 8.87 10.90
N GLY A 307 -1.48 8.52 9.63
CA GLY A 307 -0.23 8.09 9.01
C GLY A 307 0.18 6.65 9.33
N VAL A 308 0.74 5.96 8.33
CA VAL A 308 1.17 4.56 8.36
C VAL A 308 2.42 4.32 9.19
N TRP A 309 3.21 5.37 9.44
CA TRP A 309 4.42 5.29 10.28
C TRP A 309 4.12 4.76 11.70
N ARG A 310 2.89 4.91 12.18
CA ARG A 310 2.40 4.32 13.45
C ARG A 310 2.42 2.78 13.43
N HIS A 311 2.49 2.18 12.26
CA HIS A 311 2.62 0.75 12.05
C HIS A 311 4.07 0.31 11.83
N SER A 312 5.08 1.15 12.15
CA SER A 312 6.49 0.80 11.92
C SER A 312 6.94 -0.44 12.68
N VAL A 313 6.33 -0.74 13.83
CA VAL A 313 6.63 -1.99 14.57
C VAL A 313 6.11 -3.20 13.78
N GLU A 314 4.91 -3.10 13.20
CA GLU A 314 4.32 -4.12 12.33
C GLU A 314 4.99 -4.25 10.97
N LEU A 315 5.49 -3.14 10.42
CA LEU A 315 6.14 -3.10 9.12
C LEU A 315 7.58 -3.60 9.22
N LEU A 316 8.38 -3.06 10.14
CA LEU A 316 9.84 -3.18 10.13
C LEU A 316 10.39 -4.26 11.06
N LEU A 317 9.88 -4.34 12.29
CA LEU A 317 10.61 -4.97 13.41
C LEU A 317 10.26 -6.46 13.59
N VAL A 318 11.31 -7.24 13.87
CA VAL A 318 11.20 -8.67 14.20
C VAL A 318 10.59 -8.81 15.59
N ASP A 319 9.70 -9.79 15.75
CA ASP A 319 9.22 -10.24 17.06
C ASP A 319 9.78 -11.66 17.29
N SER A 320 10.93 -11.76 17.96
CA SER A 320 11.66 -13.03 18.09
C SER A 320 10.86 -14.15 18.78
N TRP A 321 9.79 -13.81 19.51
CA TRP A 321 8.96 -14.76 20.26
C TRP A 321 7.58 -14.99 19.65
N ALA A 322 7.09 -14.06 18.83
CA ALA A 322 5.75 -14.11 18.28
C ALA A 322 5.65 -13.70 16.79
N GLU A 323 6.75 -13.69 16.03
CA GLU A 323 6.71 -13.60 14.57
C GLU A 323 5.82 -14.73 14.02
N GLU A 324 4.95 -14.39 13.08
CA GLU A 324 3.93 -15.27 12.47
C GLU A 324 2.81 -15.72 13.41
N ARG A 325 2.87 -15.35 14.70
CA ARG A 325 1.80 -15.61 15.68
C ARG A 325 1.02 -14.35 16.05
N ALA A 326 1.73 -13.29 16.45
CA ALA A 326 1.15 -12.02 16.87
C ALA A 326 1.30 -10.92 15.81
N ARG A 327 2.27 -11.08 14.90
CA ARG A 327 2.61 -10.12 13.85
C ARG A 327 3.27 -10.83 12.68
N GLN A 328 3.04 -10.31 11.48
CA GLN A 328 3.73 -10.75 10.28
C GLN A 328 4.11 -9.55 9.43
N ARG A 329 5.40 -9.42 9.13
CA ARG A 329 5.93 -8.36 8.26
C ARG A 329 5.75 -8.72 6.78
N PRO A 330 5.79 -7.72 5.86
CA PRO A 330 5.86 -8.00 4.44
C PRO A 330 7.04 -8.90 4.12
N GLY A 331 6.84 -9.88 3.23
CA GLY A 331 7.84 -10.88 2.84
C GLY A 331 9.11 -10.26 2.26
N ALA A 332 8.99 -9.11 1.58
CA ALA A 332 10.12 -8.34 1.08
C ALA A 332 11.10 -7.94 2.21
N LEU A 333 10.61 -7.64 3.42
CA LEU A 333 11.48 -7.26 4.53
C LEU A 333 12.19 -8.45 5.17
N LYS A 334 11.53 -9.62 5.20
CA LYS A 334 12.17 -10.88 5.61
C LYS A 334 13.33 -11.21 4.65
N GLN A 335 13.07 -11.10 3.35
CA GLN A 335 14.08 -11.27 2.30
C GLN A 335 15.23 -10.26 2.43
N LEU A 336 14.92 -8.98 2.68
CA LEU A 336 15.90 -7.92 2.85
C LEU A 336 16.84 -8.21 4.02
N ALA A 337 16.30 -8.69 5.15
CA ALA A 337 17.11 -9.09 6.30
C ALA A 337 18.10 -10.21 5.94
N ASP A 338 17.63 -11.25 5.23
CA ASP A 338 18.48 -12.37 4.76
C ASP A 338 19.55 -11.91 3.76
N LEU A 339 19.21 -11.03 2.82
CA LEU A 339 20.14 -10.52 1.81
C LEU A 339 21.27 -9.70 2.44
N ALA A 340 20.93 -8.87 3.44
CA ALA A 340 21.91 -8.09 4.17
C ALA A 340 22.79 -8.94 5.09
N GLU A 341 22.24 -10.00 5.71
CA GLU A 341 23.02 -10.97 6.50
C GLU A 341 24.09 -11.68 5.65
N HIS A 342 23.82 -11.89 4.36
CA HIS A 342 24.74 -12.52 3.42
C HIS A 342 25.56 -11.53 2.57
N GLY A 343 25.57 -10.24 2.94
CA GLY A 343 26.44 -9.24 2.32
C GLY A 343 26.04 -8.78 0.91
N HIS A 344 24.85 -9.12 0.43
CA HIS A 344 24.36 -8.61 -0.85
C HIS A 344 23.80 -7.19 -0.77
N ILE A 345 23.39 -6.76 0.43
CA ILE A 345 22.88 -5.43 0.72
C ILE A 345 23.67 -4.86 1.90
N PRO A 346 24.23 -3.63 1.79
CA PRO A 346 24.94 -3.00 2.89
C PRO A 346 24.04 -2.82 4.12
N ALA A 347 24.56 -3.15 5.31
CA ALA A 347 23.79 -3.18 6.54
C ALA A 347 23.31 -1.81 7.03
N ASP A 348 23.98 -0.74 6.61
CA ASP A 348 23.70 0.67 6.92
C ASP A 348 22.70 1.31 5.94
N THR A 349 22.29 0.59 4.89
CA THR A 349 21.36 1.10 3.88
C THR A 349 20.02 1.47 4.51
N VAL A 350 19.44 2.59 4.07
CA VAL A 350 18.08 3.01 4.43
C VAL A 350 17.24 3.11 3.17
N TYR A 351 16.39 2.12 2.96
CA TYR A 351 15.39 2.14 1.89
C TYR A 351 14.16 2.96 2.28
N THR A 352 13.24 3.13 1.33
CA THR A 352 11.92 3.71 1.57
C THR A 352 10.87 2.62 1.39
N LEU A 353 10.00 2.43 2.37
CA LEU A 353 8.75 1.71 2.15
C LEU A 353 7.74 2.65 1.53
N ARG A 354 7.21 2.28 0.36
CA ARG A 354 6.01 2.89 -0.20
C ARG A 354 4.82 2.02 0.14
N VAL A 355 3.80 2.61 0.74
CA VAL A 355 2.61 1.91 1.21
C VAL A 355 1.38 2.50 0.54
N PHE A 356 0.62 1.65 -0.13
CA PHE A 356 -0.52 2.04 -0.96
C PHE A 356 -1.80 1.44 -0.40
N GLY A 357 -2.89 2.22 -0.44
CA GLY A 357 -4.17 1.76 0.07
C GLY A 357 -5.34 2.55 -0.51
N GLN A 358 -6.49 1.89 -0.49
CA GLN A 358 -7.78 2.48 -0.85
C GLN A 358 -8.70 2.40 0.37
N ARG A 359 -9.25 3.54 0.77
CA ARG A 359 -10.28 3.58 1.81
C ARG A 359 -11.63 3.41 1.16
N LEU A 360 -12.41 2.49 1.70
CA LEU A 360 -13.82 2.32 1.36
C LEU A 360 -14.70 2.81 2.50
N ASP A 361 -15.94 3.13 2.14
CA ASP A 361 -17.01 3.44 3.09
C ASP A 361 -17.33 2.26 4.01
N THR A 362 -18.17 2.50 5.02
CA THR A 362 -18.58 1.47 5.99
C THR A 362 -19.22 0.23 5.36
N LYS A 363 -19.81 0.35 4.16
CA LYS A 363 -20.39 -0.78 3.41
C LYS A 363 -19.41 -1.43 2.42
N ALA A 364 -18.17 -0.96 2.36
CA ALA A 364 -17.12 -1.44 1.45
C ALA A 364 -17.53 -1.42 -0.03
N SER A 365 -18.31 -0.40 -0.42
CA SER A 365 -18.96 -0.26 -1.71
C SER A 365 -18.61 1.03 -2.45
N VAL A 366 -18.19 2.06 -1.72
CA VAL A 366 -17.81 3.37 -2.27
C VAL A 366 -16.38 3.68 -1.84
N VAL A 367 -15.58 4.24 -2.75
CA VAL A 367 -14.24 4.74 -2.45
C VAL A 367 -14.37 6.07 -1.69
N GLU A 368 -13.68 6.22 -0.56
CA GLU A 368 -13.62 7.49 0.19
C GLU A 368 -12.30 8.23 -0.04
N GLY A 369 -11.24 7.51 -0.47
CA GLY A 369 -9.96 8.12 -0.77
C GLY A 369 -8.87 7.12 -1.14
N TYR A 370 -7.84 7.63 -1.80
CA TYR A 370 -6.61 6.93 -2.13
C TYR A 370 -5.46 7.45 -1.29
N PHE A 371 -4.57 6.55 -0.88
CA PHE A 371 -3.47 6.90 -0.01
C PHE A 371 -2.18 6.27 -0.54
N GLU A 372 -1.14 7.10 -0.59
CA GLU A 372 0.24 6.70 -0.72
C GLU A 372 1.00 7.30 0.46
N GLU A 373 1.69 6.47 1.22
CA GLU A 373 2.50 6.91 2.34
C GLU A 373 3.88 6.30 2.30
N THR A 374 4.83 6.95 2.97
CA THR A 374 6.22 6.49 3.02
C THR A 374 6.73 6.33 4.45
N VAL A 375 7.57 5.32 4.66
CA VAL A 375 8.26 5.07 5.94
C VAL A 375 9.71 4.70 5.63
N PRO A 376 10.71 5.33 6.28
CA PRO A 376 12.09 4.85 6.17
C PRO A 376 12.21 3.39 6.64
N ALA A 377 12.95 2.60 5.89
CA ALA A 377 13.25 1.21 6.19
C ALA A 377 14.76 1.01 6.37
N PRO A 378 15.33 1.40 7.52
CA PRO A 378 16.73 1.13 7.81
C PRO A 378 16.97 -0.38 7.95
N VAL A 379 17.92 -0.92 7.18
CA VAL A 379 18.22 -2.34 7.16
C VAL A 379 18.66 -2.85 8.54
N ALA A 380 19.40 -2.05 9.30
CA ALA A 380 19.81 -2.43 10.66
C ALA A 380 18.60 -2.64 11.60
N LEU A 381 17.56 -1.80 11.51
CA LEU A 381 16.33 -1.96 12.30
C LEU A 381 15.52 -3.18 11.85
N ILE A 382 15.45 -3.44 10.54
CA ILE A 382 14.74 -4.60 9.96
C ILE A 382 15.36 -5.93 10.41
N ARG A 383 16.67 -5.93 10.65
CA ARG A 383 17.44 -7.10 11.11
C ARG A 383 17.52 -7.22 12.62
N ALA A 384 17.17 -6.18 13.38
CA ALA A 384 17.27 -6.18 14.82
C ALA A 384 16.36 -7.27 15.41
N LYS A 385 16.98 -8.29 16.01
CA LYS A 385 16.30 -9.39 16.72
C LYS A 385 16.19 -9.13 18.22
N ASP A 386 16.58 -7.95 18.70
CA ASP A 386 16.46 -7.58 20.11
C ASP A 386 15.13 -6.89 20.42
N ASP A 387 14.60 -7.20 21.60
CA ASP A 387 13.33 -6.62 22.07
C ASP A 387 13.48 -5.12 22.43
N ALA A 388 14.72 -4.63 22.55
CA ALA A 388 15.01 -3.26 22.92
C ALA A 388 14.61 -2.28 21.81
N VAL A 389 14.95 -2.54 20.54
CA VAL A 389 14.51 -1.70 19.41
C VAL A 389 12.98 -1.68 19.32
N THR A 390 12.34 -2.83 19.48
CA THR A 390 10.87 -2.94 19.52
C THR A 390 10.27 -2.12 20.65
N GLY A 391 10.88 -2.16 21.84
CA GLY A 391 10.50 -1.36 23.00
C GLY A 391 10.62 0.14 22.76
N LEU A 392 11.73 0.59 22.16
CA LEU A 392 11.98 2.01 21.86
C LEU A 392 10.99 2.55 20.83
N VAL A 393 10.87 1.90 19.65
CA VAL A 393 9.96 2.34 18.59
C VAL A 393 8.50 2.24 19.02
N GLY A 394 8.14 1.17 19.74
CA GLY A 394 6.80 1.02 20.31
C GLY A 394 6.45 2.14 21.29
N THR A 395 7.37 2.48 22.20
CA THR A 395 7.19 3.56 23.17
C THR A 395 7.09 4.93 22.49
N ALA A 396 7.86 5.17 21.42
CA ALA A 396 7.76 6.37 20.58
C ALA A 396 6.38 6.54 19.95
N ILE A 397 5.83 5.47 19.37
CA ILE A 397 4.49 5.48 18.76
C ILE A 397 3.39 5.63 19.83
N GLU A 398 3.52 4.93 20.96
CA GLU A 398 2.58 5.03 22.08
C GLU A 398 2.49 6.45 22.64
N LEU A 399 3.62 7.16 22.77
CA LEU A 399 3.61 8.56 23.19
C LEU A 399 2.77 9.44 22.25
N ALA A 400 2.94 9.26 20.94
CA ALA A 400 2.19 10.04 19.96
C ALA A 400 0.68 9.71 19.98
N ASP A 401 0.32 8.44 20.12
CA ASP A 401 -1.08 8.01 20.26
C ASP A 401 -1.73 8.53 21.55
N ASP A 402 -1.03 8.45 22.69
CA ASP A 402 -1.50 8.96 23.97
C ASP A 402 -1.65 10.49 23.98
N ALA A 403 -0.71 11.21 23.34
CA ALA A 403 -0.74 12.66 23.25
C ALA A 403 -1.87 13.14 22.32
N GLY A 404 -2.09 12.48 21.18
CA GLY A 404 -3.23 12.75 20.30
C GLY A 404 -4.57 12.40 20.96
N TYR A 405 -4.63 11.33 21.76
CA TYR A 405 -5.82 11.04 22.58
C TYR A 405 -6.10 12.14 23.61
N ALA A 406 -5.06 12.65 24.28
CA ALA A 406 -5.20 13.75 25.23
C ALA A 406 -5.71 15.03 24.55
N LEU A 407 -5.22 15.34 23.34
CA LEU A 407 -5.69 16.47 22.53
C LEU A 407 -7.19 16.36 22.19
N ARG A 408 -7.62 15.21 21.68
CA ARG A 408 -9.05 14.94 21.42
C ARG A 408 -9.90 15.00 22.68
N ALA A 409 -9.38 14.48 23.80
CA ALA A 409 -10.08 14.54 25.07
C ALA A 409 -10.29 15.98 25.55
N MET A 410 -9.31 16.87 25.34
CA MET A 410 -9.43 18.29 25.65
C MET A 410 -10.62 18.93 24.92
N GLN A 411 -10.67 18.83 23.59
CA GLN A 411 -11.76 19.41 22.79
C GLN A 411 -13.11 18.80 23.14
N ARG A 412 -13.19 17.47 23.27
CA ARG A 412 -14.43 16.78 23.63
C ARG A 412 -14.97 17.25 24.98
N ASN A 413 -14.11 17.37 25.99
CA ASN A 413 -14.51 17.80 27.32
C ASN A 413 -14.90 19.29 27.35
N TYR A 414 -14.19 20.14 26.61
CA TYR A 414 -14.58 21.54 26.43
C TYR A 414 -15.97 21.66 25.81
N ARG A 415 -16.22 20.99 24.68
CA ARG A 415 -17.51 21.05 23.99
C ARG A 415 -18.64 20.49 24.84
N LYS A 416 -18.39 19.41 25.59
CA LYS A 416 -19.34 18.86 26.56
C LYS A 416 -19.74 19.89 27.63
N ASP A 417 -18.77 20.57 28.24
CA ASP A 417 -19.05 21.58 29.28
C ASP A 417 -19.74 22.83 28.68
N MET A 418 -19.49 23.13 27.41
CA MET A 418 -20.17 24.18 26.64
C MET A 418 -21.52 23.74 26.06
N ARG A 419 -21.93 22.48 26.22
CA ARG A 419 -23.13 21.88 25.60
C ARG A 419 -23.17 22.06 24.08
N ALA A 420 -22.00 21.97 23.44
CA ALA A 420 -21.83 22.07 22.00
C ALA A 420 -21.67 20.67 21.37
N GLU A 421 -22.01 20.58 20.07
CA GLU A 421 -21.85 19.35 19.29
C GLU A 421 -20.41 18.85 19.26
N PRO A 422 -20.15 17.53 19.25
CA PRO A 422 -18.80 16.98 19.11
C PRO A 422 -18.09 17.45 17.83
N ALA A 423 -16.76 17.52 17.88
CA ALA A 423 -15.91 17.82 16.72
C ALA A 423 -14.62 16.99 16.79
N SER A 424 -13.99 16.75 15.64
CA SER A 424 -12.73 15.98 15.51
C SER A 424 -11.65 16.72 14.71
N VAL A 425 -11.72 18.05 14.64
CA VAL A 425 -10.88 18.87 13.73
C VAL A 425 -9.42 18.94 14.19
N LEU A 426 -9.16 18.74 15.49
CA LEU A 426 -7.82 18.83 16.08
C LEU A 426 -6.82 17.80 15.54
N ASP A 427 -7.31 16.68 15.03
CA ASP A 427 -6.43 15.63 14.49
C ASP A 427 -5.61 16.14 13.28
N LEU A 428 -6.15 17.10 12.50
CA LEU A 428 -5.49 17.67 11.33
C LEU A 428 -4.30 18.58 11.68
N GLY A 429 -4.34 19.25 12.84
CA GLY A 429 -3.26 20.10 13.33
C GLY A 429 -2.12 19.32 13.99
N TYR A 430 -2.27 18.01 14.16
CA TYR A 430 -1.30 17.19 14.90
C TYR A 430 -0.73 16.05 14.06
N TRP A 431 -1.58 15.15 13.58
CA TRP A 431 -1.10 13.90 12.97
C TRP A 431 -0.33 14.08 11.66
N PRO A 432 -0.76 14.94 10.71
CA PRO A 432 -0.03 15.14 9.45
C PRO A 432 1.38 15.73 9.62
N ILE A 433 1.67 16.32 10.79
CA ILE A 433 2.98 16.93 11.08
C ILE A 433 4.02 15.88 11.51
N LEU A 434 3.58 14.77 12.11
CA LEU A 434 4.47 13.76 12.71
C LEU A 434 5.24 12.82 11.76
N PRO A 435 4.80 12.52 10.52
CA PRO A 435 5.51 11.57 9.65
C PRO A 435 6.97 11.96 9.39
N ARG A 436 7.24 13.23 9.08
CA ARG A 436 8.60 13.70 8.78
C ARG A 436 9.52 13.65 10.02
N PRO A 437 9.14 14.18 11.20
CA PRO A 437 9.94 13.99 12.40
C PRO A 437 10.12 12.53 12.80
N PHE A 438 9.10 11.69 12.59
CA PHE A 438 9.23 10.25 12.89
C PHE A 438 10.23 9.57 11.95
N ALA A 439 10.25 9.96 10.67
CA ALA A 439 11.27 9.50 9.73
C ALA A 439 12.69 9.92 10.17
N THR A 440 12.86 11.15 10.64
CA THR A 440 14.13 11.61 11.24
C THR A 440 14.50 10.79 12.47
N PHE A 441 13.53 10.52 13.35
CA PHE A 441 13.71 9.67 14.53
C PHE A 441 14.20 8.26 14.16
N LEU A 442 13.58 7.58 13.18
CA LEU A 442 14.03 6.26 12.74
C LEU A 442 15.46 6.26 12.19
N ARG A 443 15.85 7.31 11.44
CA ARG A 443 17.22 7.45 10.93
C ARG A 443 18.22 7.72 12.04
N ALA A 444 17.87 8.56 13.02
CA ALA A 444 18.70 8.83 14.18
C ALA A 444 18.88 7.57 15.06
N LEU A 445 17.80 6.79 15.25
CA LEU A 445 17.84 5.52 15.95
C LEU A 445 18.76 4.51 15.24
N ASN A 446 18.65 4.41 13.92
CA ASN A 446 19.54 3.59 13.10
C ASN A 446 21.00 4.01 13.24
N ASN A 447 21.29 5.31 13.17
CA ASN A 447 22.65 5.83 13.30
C ASN A 447 23.25 5.52 14.67
N ALA A 448 22.52 5.81 15.76
CA ALA A 448 22.97 5.53 17.12
C ALA A 448 23.37 4.05 17.28
N ARG A 449 22.53 3.13 16.77
CA ARG A 449 22.82 1.69 16.78
C ARG A 449 24.02 1.31 15.92
N ALA A 450 24.13 1.85 14.72
CA ALA A 450 25.25 1.58 13.83
C ALA A 450 26.60 2.04 14.43
N THR A 451 26.59 3.12 15.22
CA THR A 451 27.78 3.68 15.87
C THR A 451 27.99 3.21 17.31
N GLY A 452 27.13 2.34 17.86
CA GLY A 452 27.20 1.89 19.25
C GLY A 452 26.94 2.99 20.29
N GLN A 453 26.26 4.08 19.92
CA GLN A 453 25.89 5.18 20.81
C GLN A 453 24.53 4.96 21.44
N SER A 454 24.28 5.53 22.61
CA SER A 454 22.96 5.51 23.24
C SER A 454 21.89 6.17 22.35
N GLU A 455 20.72 5.55 22.28
CA GLU A 455 19.56 6.03 21.51
C GLU A 455 18.85 7.20 22.22
N ARG A 456 19.31 7.58 23.42
CA ARG A 456 18.68 8.57 24.29
C ARG A 456 18.42 9.90 23.58
N SER A 457 19.39 10.40 22.83
CA SER A 457 19.25 11.67 22.10
C SER A 457 18.07 11.63 21.11
N ALA A 458 17.95 10.55 20.32
CA ALA A 458 16.85 10.36 19.39
C ALA A 458 15.49 10.26 20.10
N MET A 459 15.43 9.54 21.23
CA MET A 459 14.20 9.41 22.02
C MET A 459 13.76 10.74 22.64
N THR A 460 14.70 11.52 23.19
CA THR A 460 14.42 12.84 23.78
C THR A 460 13.96 13.85 22.72
N GLU A 461 14.59 13.86 21.54
CA GLU A 461 14.17 14.73 20.43
C GLU A 461 12.74 14.39 19.96
N TRP A 462 12.44 13.10 19.82
CA TRP A 462 11.11 12.64 19.46
C TRP A 462 10.07 13.06 20.50
N GLN A 463 10.35 12.86 21.79
CA GLN A 463 9.47 13.28 22.87
C GLN A 463 9.19 14.78 22.81
N ARG A 464 10.23 15.60 22.69
CA ARG A 464 10.11 17.06 22.58
C ARG A 464 9.23 17.46 21.40
N THR A 465 9.45 16.82 20.25
CA THR A 465 8.67 17.08 19.04
C THR A 465 7.20 16.78 19.26
N VAL A 466 6.84 15.57 19.71
CA VAL A 466 5.45 15.17 19.95
C VAL A 466 4.74 16.13 20.92
N LEU A 467 5.39 16.44 22.05
CA LEU A 467 4.80 17.30 23.08
C LEU A 467 4.62 18.74 22.58
N THR A 468 5.56 19.25 21.78
CA THR A 468 5.47 20.59 21.18
C THR A 468 4.36 20.65 20.14
N THR A 469 4.26 19.64 19.26
CA THR A 469 3.23 19.58 18.22
C THR A 469 1.82 19.49 18.83
N VAL A 470 1.62 18.70 19.89
CA VAL A 470 0.30 18.66 20.56
C VAL A 470 -0.06 20.00 21.21
N ARG A 471 0.91 20.69 21.82
CA ARG A 471 0.67 22.01 22.42
C ARG A 471 0.32 23.04 21.35
N ALA A 472 1.08 23.10 20.26
CA ALA A 472 0.80 23.98 19.13
C ALA A 472 -0.61 23.75 18.57
N ALA A 473 -1.00 22.50 18.32
CA ALA A 473 -2.34 22.16 17.84
C ALA A 473 -3.45 22.57 18.84
N ALA A 474 -3.19 22.46 20.15
CA ALA A 474 -4.12 22.90 21.18
C ALA A 474 -4.25 24.42 21.25
N ASP A 475 -3.13 25.14 21.12
CA ASP A 475 -3.06 26.60 21.17
C ASP A 475 -3.70 27.23 19.93
N ASP A 476 -3.43 26.68 18.73
CA ASP A 476 -4.07 27.13 17.49
C ASP A 476 -5.60 26.98 17.54
N TRP A 477 -6.08 25.87 18.09
CA TRP A 477 -7.52 25.67 18.29
C TRP A 477 -8.09 26.60 19.35
N ALA A 478 -7.37 26.84 20.44
CA ALA A 478 -7.74 27.75 21.51
C ALA A 478 -7.89 29.20 21.01
N ALA A 479 -7.03 29.62 20.08
CA ALA A 479 -7.09 30.95 19.45
C ALA A 479 -8.39 31.18 18.64
N GLY A 480 -9.03 30.11 18.15
CA GLY A 480 -10.30 30.18 17.44
C GLY A 480 -11.56 30.16 18.32
N VAL A 481 -11.41 30.06 19.65
CA VAL A 481 -12.54 30.02 20.59
C VAL A 481 -13.06 31.44 20.88
N THR A 482 -14.37 31.59 21.08
CA THR A 482 -14.98 32.88 21.42
C THR A 482 -14.38 33.49 22.69
N THR A 483 -14.07 34.78 22.65
CA THR A 483 -13.41 35.51 23.73
C THR A 483 -14.40 36.05 24.77
N ASP A 484 -15.32 35.21 25.24
CA ASP A 484 -16.22 35.54 26.36
C ASP A 484 -15.73 34.89 27.67
N GLY A 485 -16.10 35.48 28.81
CA GLY A 485 -15.56 35.07 30.12
C GLY A 485 -15.84 33.61 30.48
N ARG A 486 -16.98 33.06 30.05
CA ARG A 486 -17.29 31.64 30.28
C ARG A 486 -16.40 30.75 29.42
N SER A 487 -16.30 31.04 28.12
CA SER A 487 -15.48 30.27 27.18
C SER A 487 -14.00 30.28 27.58
N LEU A 488 -13.44 31.42 27.95
CA LEU A 488 -12.04 31.53 28.39
C LEU A 488 -11.77 30.76 29.69
N SER A 489 -12.68 30.81 30.66
CA SER A 489 -12.56 30.04 31.91
C SER A 489 -12.58 28.52 31.65
N MET A 490 -13.51 28.07 30.80
CA MET A 490 -13.60 26.66 30.42
C MET A 490 -12.39 26.20 29.61
N LEU A 491 -11.89 27.05 28.72
CA LEU A 491 -10.71 26.79 27.91
C LEU A 491 -9.47 26.60 28.81
N GLY A 492 -9.24 27.52 29.75
CA GLY A 492 -8.12 27.44 30.69
C GLY A 492 -8.14 26.16 31.53
N LYS A 493 -9.32 25.75 32.03
CA LYS A 493 -9.50 24.47 32.75
C LYS A 493 -9.04 23.27 31.90
N HIS A 494 -9.48 23.18 30.64
CA HIS A 494 -9.18 22.03 29.79
C HIS A 494 -7.75 22.06 29.24
N GLN A 495 -7.18 23.22 28.94
CA GLN A 495 -5.75 23.37 28.61
C GLN A 495 -4.85 22.98 29.79
N GLN A 496 -5.19 23.38 31.02
CA GLN A 496 -4.44 22.97 32.21
C GLN A 496 -4.46 21.44 32.40
N ALA A 497 -5.61 20.81 32.16
CA ALA A 497 -5.74 19.36 32.19
C ALA A 497 -4.89 18.67 31.12
N LEU A 498 -4.86 19.21 29.89
CA LEU A 498 -3.98 18.74 28.82
C LEU A 498 -2.51 18.85 29.25
N HIS A 499 -2.05 20.02 29.70
CA HIS A 499 -0.67 20.23 30.14
C HIS A 499 -0.25 19.29 31.29
N LYS A 500 -1.14 19.03 32.25
CA LYS A 500 -0.90 18.05 33.31
C LYS A 500 -0.74 16.64 32.72
N ARG A 501 -1.59 16.24 31.77
CA ARG A 501 -1.50 14.93 31.12
C ARG A 501 -0.21 14.79 30.31
N LEU A 502 0.17 15.79 29.54
CA LEU A 502 1.41 15.79 28.75
C LEU A 502 2.66 15.62 29.63
N ARG A 503 2.71 16.26 30.80
CA ARG A 503 3.80 16.05 31.77
C ARG A 503 3.87 14.61 32.27
N GLN A 504 2.72 14.00 32.59
CA GLN A 504 2.67 12.60 33.00
C GLN A 504 3.11 11.64 31.90
N LEU A 505 2.77 11.95 30.64
CA LEU A 505 3.21 11.17 29.49
C LEU A 505 4.73 11.26 29.30
N ALA A 506 5.32 12.44 29.43
CA ALA A 506 6.77 12.64 29.36
C ALA A 506 7.50 11.78 30.42
N THR A 507 7.11 11.89 31.70
CA THR A 507 7.73 11.09 32.78
C THR A 507 7.58 9.58 32.56
N ARG A 508 6.41 9.13 32.07
CA ARG A 508 6.19 7.71 31.76
C ARG A 508 7.08 7.25 30.61
N PHE A 509 7.19 8.05 29.56
CA PHE A 509 8.05 7.79 28.42
C PHE A 509 9.50 7.61 28.86
N ASP A 510 10.04 8.54 29.65
CA ASP A 510 11.43 8.47 30.14
C ASP A 510 11.68 7.19 30.96
N ALA A 511 10.73 6.83 31.83
CA ALA A 511 10.81 5.61 32.64
C ALA A 511 10.68 4.32 31.79
N GLN A 512 9.94 4.35 30.69
CA GLN A 512 9.79 3.21 29.78
C GLN A 512 11.04 3.01 28.94
N ILE A 513 11.58 4.07 28.33
CA ILE A 513 12.75 3.96 27.44
C ILE A 513 14.01 3.55 28.19
N ALA A 514 14.15 3.92 29.46
CA ALA A 514 15.30 3.56 30.30
C ALA A 514 15.52 2.04 30.41
N LYS A 515 14.49 1.23 30.16
CA LYS A 515 14.57 -0.24 30.15
C LYS A 515 15.21 -0.81 28.89
N TYR A 516 15.27 -0.02 27.82
CA TYR A 516 15.66 -0.45 26.48
C TYR A 516 16.86 0.30 25.92
N LEU A 517 17.28 1.41 26.54
CA LEU A 517 18.46 2.15 26.10
C LEU A 517 19.72 1.30 26.25
N THR A 518 20.57 1.35 25.24
CA THR A 518 21.92 0.82 25.34
C THR A 518 22.65 1.57 26.45
N LYS A 519 23.30 0.84 27.36
CA LYS A 519 24.16 1.43 28.39
C LYS A 519 25.43 1.94 27.72
N ASP A 520 25.81 3.18 27.98
CA ASP A 520 27.09 3.70 27.51
C ASP A 520 28.21 2.85 28.12
N THR A 521 29.17 2.42 27.31
CA THR A 521 30.28 1.55 27.75
C THR A 521 31.38 2.30 28.52
N ASP A 522 31.15 3.56 28.90
CA ASP A 522 32.12 4.43 29.56
C ASP A 522 31.63 4.96 30.94
N GLU A 523 30.95 4.11 31.72
CA GLU A 523 30.87 4.22 33.19
C GLU A 523 31.53 3.00 33.83
#